data_AF-A0A1F9X512-F1
#
_entry.id   AF-A0A1F9X512-F1
#
_cell.length_a   1.000
_cell.length_b   1.000
_cell.length_c   1.000
_cell.angle_alpha   90.00
_cell.angle_beta   90.00
_cell.angle_gamma   90.00
#
_symmetry.space_group_name_H-M   'P 1'
#
loop_
_entity.id
_entity.type
_entity.pdbx_description
1 polymer ?
#
loop_
_entity_poly.entity_id
_entity_poly.type
_entity_poly.pdbx_seq_one_letter_code
_entity_poly.pdbx_strand_id
1 'polypeptide(L)'
;MQYLPNIIVNIFVPICAGLIFLALARYVRHIAPIRHFSAGKATYDAAYFGFIAFGIYLATRPLQILLGPHPMPLIINNIREFFMIGIFGPSVLLAIYGLAFGGESVKKIYKIVFYGIGFICATVFVIVNVKAIGGSEPIFYIGSYPAYDGMWFKDVSAERSFLMKILFICRLISPVILLVIGATIALVRAVTYPLDRKQLYSNMPKKLILSSIGTYCFSLSMLCVGFIWIFVRVPNQWWGYYVGAFLAGFFEAWSISLPLRKEEDL
;
A
#
# COMPACT_ATOMS: atom_id res chain seq x y z
N MET A 1 24.12 16.00 -15.16
CA MET A 1 23.90 15.29 -13.87
C MET A 1 22.83 15.92 -12.97
N GLN A 2 22.33 17.14 -13.26
CA GLN A 2 21.39 17.88 -12.39
C GLN A 2 20.10 17.13 -12.01
N TYR A 3 19.54 16.32 -12.91
CA TYR A 3 18.27 15.59 -12.66
C TYR A 3 18.44 14.17 -12.12
N LEU A 4 19.68 13.72 -11.88
CA LEU A 4 19.96 12.34 -11.46
C LEU A 4 19.20 11.95 -10.16
N PRO A 5 19.13 12.78 -9.10
CA PRO A 5 18.36 12.45 -7.91
C PRO A 5 16.86 12.26 -8.20
N ASN A 6 16.26 13.12 -9.04
CA ASN A 6 14.85 13.05 -9.39
C ASN A 6 14.52 11.78 -10.20
N ILE A 7 15.42 11.40 -11.11
CA ILE A 7 15.32 10.16 -11.88
C ILE A 7 15.35 8.95 -10.93
N ILE A 8 16.29 8.91 -9.99
CA ILE A 8 16.39 7.81 -9.02
C ILE A 8 15.10 7.69 -8.20
N VAL A 9 14.64 8.80 -7.62
CA VAL A 9 13.49 8.80 -6.70
C VAL A 9 12.15 8.55 -7.42
N ASN A 10 11.97 9.00 -8.66
CA ASN A 10 10.68 8.89 -9.36
C ASN A 10 10.60 7.70 -10.34
N ILE A 11 11.74 7.11 -10.71
CA ILE A 11 11.78 6.00 -11.68
C ILE A 11 12.32 4.73 -11.03
N PHE A 12 13.57 4.74 -10.58
CA PHE A 12 14.22 3.51 -10.12
C PHE A 12 13.66 3.02 -8.78
N VAL A 13 13.54 3.90 -7.79
CA VAL A 13 13.04 3.55 -6.45
C VAL A 13 11.63 2.95 -6.52
N PRO A 14 10.65 3.52 -7.25
CA PRO A 14 9.31 2.94 -7.36
C PRO A 14 9.28 1.60 -8.11
N ILE A 15 10.09 1.44 -9.16
CA ILE A 15 10.21 0.16 -9.88
C ILE A 15 10.74 -0.91 -8.93
N CYS A 16 11.85 -0.65 -8.25
CA CYS A 16 12.45 -1.60 -7.30
C CYS A 16 11.46 -1.97 -6.18
N ALA A 17 10.80 -0.98 -5.59
CA ALA A 17 9.79 -1.22 -4.55
C ALA A 17 8.63 -2.07 -5.10
N GLY A 18 8.12 -1.73 -6.28
CA GLY A 18 7.04 -2.49 -6.91
C GLY A 18 7.42 -3.94 -7.23
N LEU A 19 8.63 -4.17 -7.74
CA LEU A 19 9.15 -5.52 -8.01
C LEU A 19 9.29 -6.36 -6.74
N ILE A 20 9.68 -5.76 -5.60
CA ILE A 20 9.72 -6.45 -4.31
C ILE A 20 8.32 -6.97 -3.93
N PHE A 21 7.29 -6.14 -4.04
CA PHE A 21 5.92 -6.57 -3.72
C PHE A 21 5.37 -7.59 -4.71
N LEU A 22 5.71 -7.49 -6.01
CA LEU A 22 5.37 -8.53 -6.98
C LEU A 22 6.09 -9.85 -6.68
N ALA A 23 7.34 -9.81 -6.22
CA ALA A 23 8.07 -10.99 -5.77
C ALA A 23 7.42 -11.59 -4.51
N LEU A 24 6.99 -10.76 -3.55
CA LEU A 24 6.24 -11.21 -2.37
C LEU A 24 4.90 -11.85 -2.76
N ALA A 25 4.18 -11.31 -3.74
CA ALA A 25 2.95 -11.92 -4.25
C ALA A 25 3.24 -13.32 -4.82
N ARG A 26 4.30 -13.46 -5.64
CA ARG A 26 4.72 -14.76 -6.17
C ARG A 26 5.11 -15.73 -5.04
N TYR A 27 5.85 -15.25 -4.05
CA TYR A 27 6.28 -16.05 -2.91
C TYR A 27 5.09 -16.54 -2.08
N VAL A 28 4.15 -15.66 -1.76
CA VAL A 28 2.88 -16.02 -1.08
C VAL A 28 2.14 -17.11 -1.85
N ARG A 29 1.99 -16.96 -3.17
CA ARG A 29 1.30 -17.96 -3.99
C ARG A 29 2.02 -19.31 -3.99
N HIS A 30 3.35 -19.31 -3.90
CA HIS A 30 4.15 -20.53 -3.82
C HIS A 30 3.99 -21.25 -2.47
N ILE A 31 3.98 -20.51 -1.35
CA ILE A 31 3.88 -21.10 0.00
C ILE A 31 2.43 -21.40 0.42
N ALA A 32 1.43 -20.78 -0.22
CA ALA A 32 0.02 -20.90 0.16
C ALA A 32 -0.47 -22.37 0.19
N PRO A 33 -0.19 -23.24 -0.81
CA PRO A 33 -0.60 -24.64 -0.75
C PRO A 33 -0.03 -25.39 0.47
N ILE A 34 1.14 -25.00 0.95
CA ILE A 34 1.81 -25.64 2.09
C ILE A 34 1.25 -25.11 3.42
N ARG A 35 0.87 -23.83 3.47
CA ARG A 35 0.53 -23.13 4.71
C ARG A 35 -0.95 -22.76 4.86
N HIS A 36 -1.81 -23.05 3.87
CA HIS A 36 -3.24 -22.75 3.97
C HIS A 36 -3.92 -23.50 5.12
N PHE A 37 -3.39 -24.63 5.58
CA PHE A 37 -3.90 -25.34 6.76
C PHE A 37 -3.79 -24.55 8.07
N SER A 38 -2.84 -23.62 8.18
CA SER A 38 -2.65 -22.85 9.42
C SER A 38 -3.36 -21.48 9.40
N ALA A 39 -3.34 -20.79 8.26
CA ALA A 39 -3.87 -19.43 8.15
C ALA A 39 -5.09 -19.32 7.23
N GLY A 40 -5.50 -20.40 6.57
CA GLY A 40 -6.63 -20.45 5.64
C GLY A 40 -6.34 -19.88 4.25
N LYS A 41 -7.02 -20.41 3.23
CA LYS A 41 -6.87 -19.97 1.83
C LYS A 41 -7.19 -18.48 1.64
N ALA A 42 -8.26 -18.02 2.29
CA ALA A 42 -8.72 -16.63 2.16
C ALA A 42 -7.65 -15.59 2.57
N THR A 43 -6.81 -15.92 3.55
CA THR A 43 -5.72 -15.06 4.03
C THR A 43 -4.63 -14.90 2.96
N TYR A 44 -4.21 -16.01 2.35
CA TYR A 44 -3.18 -15.99 1.32
C TYR A 44 -3.67 -15.38 0.00
N ASP A 45 -4.94 -15.62 -0.35
CA ASP A 45 -5.57 -14.96 -1.50
C ASP A 45 -5.60 -13.43 -1.29
N ALA A 46 -5.99 -12.97 -0.10
CA ALA A 46 -6.00 -11.55 0.22
C ALA A 46 -4.58 -10.95 0.20
N ALA A 47 -3.60 -11.61 0.82
CA ALA A 47 -2.21 -11.17 0.78
C ALA A 47 -1.67 -11.08 -0.66
N TYR A 48 -1.99 -12.07 -1.50
CA TYR A 48 -1.62 -12.10 -2.92
C TYR A 48 -2.19 -10.89 -3.68
N PHE A 49 -3.49 -10.63 -3.57
CA PHE A 49 -4.12 -9.49 -4.24
C PHE A 49 -3.60 -8.16 -3.70
N GLY A 50 -3.36 -8.05 -2.39
CA GLY A 50 -2.76 -6.87 -1.78
C GLY A 50 -1.37 -6.58 -2.36
N PHE A 51 -0.48 -7.57 -2.37
CA PHE A 51 0.87 -7.41 -2.89
C PHE A 51 0.92 -7.14 -4.40
N ILE A 52 0.03 -7.74 -5.20
CA ILE A 52 -0.08 -7.38 -6.62
C ILE A 52 -0.54 -5.94 -6.79
N ALA A 53 -1.63 -5.54 -6.14
CA ALA A 53 -2.18 -4.20 -6.29
C ALA A 53 -1.17 -3.13 -5.88
N PHE A 54 -0.45 -3.37 -4.78
CA PHE A 54 0.59 -2.45 -4.30
C PHE A 54 1.84 -2.45 -5.17
N GLY A 55 2.26 -3.64 -5.64
CA GLY A 55 3.36 -3.77 -6.60
C GLY A 55 3.10 -3.00 -7.89
N ILE A 56 1.89 -3.13 -8.46
CA ILE A 56 1.45 -2.36 -9.63
C ILE A 56 1.41 -0.87 -9.32
N TYR A 57 0.82 -0.47 -8.19
CA TYR A 57 0.78 0.93 -7.77
C TYR A 57 2.17 1.58 -7.74
N LEU A 58 3.18 0.90 -7.20
CA LEU A 58 4.55 1.42 -7.12
C LEU A 58 5.25 1.39 -8.49
N ALA A 59 5.23 0.23 -9.17
CA ALA A 59 5.99 0.00 -10.40
C ALA A 59 5.50 0.85 -11.59
N THR A 60 4.27 1.35 -11.56
CA THR A 60 3.69 2.16 -12.64
C THR A 60 3.85 3.67 -12.46
N ARG A 61 4.49 4.14 -11.38
CA ARG A 61 4.86 5.58 -11.26
C ARG A 61 5.67 6.10 -12.45
N PRO A 62 6.69 5.40 -12.98
CA PRO A 62 7.42 5.85 -14.16
C PRO A 62 6.51 6.04 -15.36
N LEU A 63 5.53 5.14 -15.56
CA LEU A 63 4.56 5.29 -16.66
C LEU A 63 3.74 6.57 -16.48
N GLN A 64 3.34 6.90 -15.25
CA GLN A 64 2.61 8.13 -14.97
C GLN A 64 3.36 9.38 -15.44
N ILE A 65 4.68 9.42 -15.23
CA ILE A 65 5.47 10.62 -15.49
C ILE A 65 6.12 10.63 -16.88
N LEU A 66 6.24 9.48 -17.54
CA LEU A 66 6.93 9.34 -18.83
C LEU A 66 6.00 9.18 -20.04
N LEU A 67 4.69 8.96 -19.88
CA LEU A 67 3.78 8.81 -21.03
C LEU A 67 3.27 10.14 -21.62
N GLY A 68 3.97 11.24 -21.35
CA GLY A 68 3.65 12.56 -21.90
C GLY A 68 2.75 13.39 -20.98
N PRO A 69 2.31 14.57 -21.45
CA PRO A 69 1.54 15.50 -20.65
C PRO A 69 0.10 14.99 -20.42
N HIS A 70 -0.69 15.81 -19.74
CA HIS A 70 -2.12 15.62 -19.53
C HIS A 70 -2.81 15.20 -20.85
N PRO A 71 -3.65 14.15 -20.84
CA PRO A 71 -4.28 13.50 -19.69
C PRO A 71 -3.56 12.25 -19.17
N MET A 72 -2.42 11.82 -19.73
CA MET A 72 -1.82 10.53 -19.40
C MET A 72 -1.41 10.39 -17.91
N PRO A 73 -0.77 11.39 -17.28
CA PRO A 73 -0.48 11.32 -15.85
C PRO A 73 -1.73 11.18 -14.98
N LEU A 74 -2.86 11.78 -15.40
CA LEU A 74 -4.13 11.66 -14.69
C LEU A 74 -4.69 10.24 -14.76
N ILE A 75 -4.75 9.67 -15.97
CA ILE A 75 -5.31 8.33 -16.21
C ILE A 75 -4.53 7.30 -15.39
N ILE A 76 -3.20 7.35 -15.47
CA ILE A 76 -2.35 6.40 -14.74
C ILE A 76 -2.47 6.62 -13.24
N ASN A 77 -2.48 7.86 -12.76
CA ASN A 77 -2.68 8.13 -11.34
C ASN A 77 -4.02 7.58 -10.85
N ASN A 78 -5.10 7.76 -11.60
CA ASN A 78 -6.42 7.22 -11.25
C ASN A 78 -6.42 5.69 -11.16
N ILE A 79 -5.81 5.00 -12.12
CA ILE A 79 -5.68 3.54 -12.09
C ILE A 79 -4.87 3.11 -10.86
N ARG A 80 -3.73 3.76 -10.63
CA ARG A 80 -2.84 3.50 -9.49
C ARG A 80 -3.57 3.65 -8.17
N GLU A 81 -4.20 4.80 -7.96
CA GLU A 81 -4.95 5.11 -6.74
C GLU A 81 -6.15 4.18 -6.55
N PHE A 82 -6.79 3.77 -7.65
CA PHE A 82 -7.86 2.77 -7.57
C PHE A 82 -7.35 1.43 -7.02
N PHE A 83 -6.22 0.93 -7.50
CA PHE A 83 -5.61 -0.29 -6.95
C PHE A 83 -5.22 -0.12 -5.48
N MET A 84 -4.66 1.02 -5.10
CA MET A 84 -4.23 1.28 -3.73
C MET A 84 -5.41 1.38 -2.75
N ILE A 85 -6.44 2.16 -3.09
CA ILE A 85 -7.59 2.47 -2.24
C ILE A 85 -8.61 1.32 -2.29
N GLY A 86 -8.91 0.83 -3.48
CA GLY A 86 -9.98 -0.14 -3.74
C GLY A 86 -9.59 -1.59 -3.47
N ILE A 87 -8.32 -1.95 -3.66
CA ILE A 87 -7.88 -3.35 -3.57
C ILE A 87 -6.87 -3.54 -2.44
N PHE A 88 -5.75 -2.79 -2.44
CA PHE A 88 -4.66 -3.02 -1.50
C PHE A 88 -5.07 -2.83 -0.04
N GLY A 89 -5.66 -1.69 0.33
CA GLY A 89 -6.09 -1.43 1.72
C GLY A 89 -6.99 -2.52 2.30
N PRO A 90 -8.12 -2.86 1.63
CA PRO A 90 -9.00 -3.96 2.06
C PRO A 90 -8.30 -5.32 2.10
N SER A 91 -7.46 -5.62 1.10
CA SER A 91 -6.74 -6.88 0.99
C SER A 91 -5.80 -7.11 2.18
N VAL A 92 -5.01 -6.11 2.54
CA VAL A 92 -4.05 -6.22 3.64
C VAL A 92 -4.77 -6.36 4.98
N LEU A 93 -5.84 -5.59 5.22
CA LEU A 93 -6.64 -5.74 6.43
C LEU A 93 -7.18 -7.17 6.57
N LEU A 94 -7.76 -7.72 5.50
CA LEU A 94 -8.31 -9.08 5.50
C LEU A 94 -7.22 -10.15 5.66
N ALA A 95 -6.06 -9.96 5.04
CA ALA A 95 -4.90 -10.84 5.18
C ALA A 95 -4.40 -10.85 6.64
N ILE A 96 -4.24 -9.68 7.25
CA ILE A 96 -3.80 -9.57 8.64
C ILE A 96 -4.84 -10.16 9.59
N TYR A 97 -6.12 -9.85 9.37
CA TYR A 97 -7.21 -10.40 10.19
C TYR A 97 -7.23 -11.93 10.12
N GLY A 98 -7.11 -12.49 8.91
CA GLY A 98 -7.04 -13.93 8.71
C GLY A 98 -5.78 -14.56 9.28
N LEU A 99 -4.64 -13.87 9.27
CA LEU A 99 -3.40 -14.33 9.91
C LEU A 99 -3.53 -14.34 11.44
N ALA A 100 -4.19 -13.33 12.01
CA ALA A 100 -4.37 -13.16 13.46
C ALA A 100 -5.35 -14.18 14.07
N PHE A 101 -6.48 -14.42 13.40
CA PHE A 101 -7.57 -15.23 13.95
C PHE A 101 -7.78 -16.57 13.24
N GLY A 102 -7.15 -16.78 12.09
CA GLY A 102 -7.33 -17.93 11.20
C GLY A 102 -8.28 -17.57 10.04
N GLY A 103 -8.01 -18.08 8.84
CA GLY A 103 -8.73 -17.66 7.63
C GLY A 103 -10.23 -18.01 7.60
N GLU A 104 -10.67 -18.95 8.42
CA GLU A 104 -12.10 -19.27 8.62
C GLU A 104 -12.86 -18.13 9.30
N SER A 105 -12.16 -17.31 10.10
CA SER A 105 -12.77 -16.12 10.73
C SER A 105 -13.11 -15.03 9.72
N VAL A 106 -12.53 -15.07 8.51
CA VAL A 106 -12.76 -14.09 7.44
C VAL A 106 -14.10 -14.37 6.76
N LYS A 107 -15.19 -13.92 7.40
CA LYS A 107 -16.55 -14.05 6.89
C LYS A 107 -16.74 -13.32 5.56
N LYS A 108 -17.63 -13.83 4.71
CA LYS A 108 -17.98 -13.21 3.42
C LYS A 108 -18.44 -11.76 3.56
N ILE A 109 -19.16 -11.45 4.64
CA ILE A 109 -19.64 -10.09 4.92
C ILE A 109 -18.47 -9.10 5.11
N TYR A 110 -17.38 -9.49 5.78
CA TYR A 110 -16.22 -8.61 5.96
C TYR A 110 -15.56 -8.29 4.63
N LYS A 111 -15.47 -9.27 3.72
CA LYS A 111 -14.97 -9.03 2.36
C LYS A 111 -15.84 -8.01 1.64
N ILE A 112 -17.16 -8.20 1.64
CA ILE A 112 -18.10 -7.28 0.98
C ILE A 112 -17.98 -5.86 1.56
N VAL A 113 -17.95 -5.73 2.89
CA VAL A 113 -17.89 -4.43 3.57
C VAL A 113 -16.58 -3.70 3.25
N PHE A 114 -15.42 -4.33 3.46
CA PHE A 114 -14.14 -3.64 3.30
C PHE A 114 -13.82 -3.35 1.84
N TYR A 115 -14.08 -4.29 0.92
CA TYR A 115 -13.93 -4.00 -0.51
C TYR A 115 -14.97 -2.99 -1.00
N GLY A 116 -16.20 -3.01 -0.47
CA GLY A 116 -17.23 -2.02 -0.77
C GLY A 116 -16.80 -0.61 -0.38
N ILE A 117 -16.29 -0.43 0.85
CA ILE A 117 -15.74 0.84 1.33
C ILE A 117 -14.58 1.29 0.42
N GLY A 118 -13.63 0.39 0.13
CA GLY A 118 -12.50 0.68 -0.74
C GLY A 118 -12.93 1.10 -2.14
N PHE A 119 -13.87 0.37 -2.75
CA PHE A 119 -14.38 0.64 -4.10
C PHE A 119 -15.12 1.98 -4.18
N ILE A 120 -15.96 2.30 -3.19
CA ILE A 120 -16.65 3.59 -3.11
C ILE A 120 -15.63 4.73 -2.98
N CYS A 121 -14.68 4.62 -2.06
CA CYS A 121 -13.63 5.63 -1.89
C CYS A 121 -12.79 5.80 -3.15
N ALA A 122 -12.41 4.70 -3.82
CA ALA A 122 -11.64 4.73 -5.06
C ALA A 122 -12.41 5.39 -6.20
N THR A 123 -13.71 5.12 -6.32
CA THR A 123 -14.58 5.72 -7.33
C THR A 123 -14.72 7.23 -7.10
N VAL A 124 -14.99 7.63 -5.86
CA VAL A 124 -15.02 9.06 -5.48
C VAL A 124 -13.67 9.71 -5.77
N PHE A 125 -12.57 9.06 -5.41
CA PHE A 125 -11.22 9.55 -5.70
C PHE A 125 -11.04 9.82 -7.19
N VAL A 126 -11.35 8.86 -8.07
CA VAL A 126 -11.19 9.02 -9.52
C VAL A 126 -12.00 10.19 -10.05
N ILE A 127 -13.28 10.30 -9.69
CA ILE A 127 -14.18 11.37 -10.15
C ILE A 127 -13.67 12.75 -9.70
N VAL A 128 -13.29 12.88 -8.43
CA VAL A 128 -12.79 14.13 -7.86
C VAL A 128 -11.42 14.49 -8.45
N ASN A 129 -10.55 13.50 -8.68
CA ASN A 129 -9.20 13.70 -9.15
C ASN A 129 -9.15 14.27 -10.58
N VAL A 130 -10.09 13.87 -11.44
CA VAL A 130 -10.26 14.44 -12.78
C VAL A 130 -10.48 15.96 -12.71
N LYS A 131 -11.24 16.44 -11.71
CA LYS A 131 -11.51 17.87 -11.51
C LYS A 131 -10.39 18.59 -10.77
N ALA A 132 -9.65 17.90 -9.90
CA ALA A 132 -8.64 18.50 -9.03
C ALA A 132 -7.28 18.76 -9.70
N ILE A 133 -6.89 17.95 -10.70
CA ILE A 133 -5.50 17.89 -11.21
C ILE A 133 -4.96 19.23 -11.73
N GLY A 134 -5.79 20.04 -12.41
CA GLY A 134 -5.40 21.34 -12.97
C GLY A 134 -4.47 21.28 -14.19
N GLY A 135 -4.09 20.10 -14.68
CA GLY A 135 -3.19 19.91 -15.84
C GLY A 135 -1.90 19.19 -15.47
N SER A 136 -0.86 19.30 -16.29
CA SER A 136 0.46 18.69 -16.03
C SER A 136 1.59 19.64 -16.37
N GLU A 137 2.70 19.54 -15.64
CA GLU A 137 3.90 20.33 -15.83
C GLU A 137 5.16 19.45 -15.91
N PRO A 138 6.23 19.91 -16.58
CA PRO A 138 7.52 19.22 -16.53
C PRO A 138 8.14 19.24 -15.13
N ILE A 139 8.58 18.08 -14.64
CA ILE A 139 9.24 17.95 -13.33
C ILE A 139 10.76 17.74 -13.43
N PHE A 140 11.24 17.10 -14.49
CA PHE A 140 12.67 16.93 -14.80
C PHE A 140 12.84 16.47 -16.26
N TYR A 141 14.09 16.48 -16.75
CA TYR A 141 14.43 16.04 -18.10
C TYR A 141 15.33 14.80 -18.10
N ILE A 142 15.07 13.87 -19.01
CA ILE A 142 15.95 12.74 -19.34
C ILE A 142 16.51 13.00 -20.73
N GLY A 143 17.74 13.54 -20.79
CA GLY A 143 18.27 14.09 -22.03
C GLY A 143 17.40 15.26 -22.50
N SER A 144 16.82 15.15 -23.69
CA SER A 144 15.87 16.12 -24.25
C SER A 144 14.40 15.82 -23.93
N TYR A 145 14.10 14.67 -23.30
CA TYR A 145 12.73 14.26 -23.03
C TYR A 145 12.21 14.83 -21.69
N PRO A 146 11.12 15.62 -21.67
CA PRO A 146 10.50 16.10 -20.44
C PRO A 146 9.64 15.02 -19.77
N ALA A 147 9.85 14.79 -18.48
CA ALA A 147 8.93 14.02 -17.63
C ALA A 147 7.88 14.95 -17.02
N TYR A 148 6.61 14.54 -17.00
CA TYR A 148 5.49 15.36 -16.56
C TYR A 148 4.87 14.86 -15.25
N ASP A 149 4.32 15.75 -14.42
CA ASP A 149 3.48 15.36 -13.29
C ASP A 149 2.26 16.29 -13.19
N GLY A 150 1.21 15.84 -12.50
CA GLY A 150 0.00 16.62 -12.33
C GLY A 150 0.20 17.81 -11.38
N MET A 151 -0.48 18.92 -11.66
CA MET A 151 -0.35 20.16 -10.88
C MET A 151 -1.20 20.17 -9.58
N TRP A 152 -1.45 19.01 -8.97
CA TRP A 152 -2.33 18.84 -7.80
C TRP A 152 -2.02 19.77 -6.63
N PHE A 153 -0.74 20.10 -6.45
CA PHE A 153 -0.25 20.84 -5.29
C PHE A 153 0.25 22.25 -5.63
N LYS A 154 0.13 22.68 -6.89
CA LYS A 154 0.58 23.98 -7.36
C LYS A 154 -0.59 24.84 -7.84
N ASP A 155 -0.50 26.14 -7.56
CA ASP A 155 -1.47 27.17 -7.96
C ASP A 155 -2.93 26.73 -7.72
N VAL A 156 -3.16 26.27 -6.49
CA VAL A 156 -4.40 25.62 -6.10
C VAL A 156 -5.47 26.67 -5.80
N SER A 157 -6.49 26.77 -6.66
CA SER A 157 -7.68 27.57 -6.38
C SER A 157 -8.43 27.06 -5.13
N ALA A 158 -9.28 27.91 -4.54
CA ALA A 158 -10.06 27.52 -3.36
C ALA A 158 -10.90 26.25 -3.61
N GLU A 159 -11.49 26.13 -4.80
CA GLU A 159 -12.24 24.95 -5.22
C GLU A 159 -11.34 23.71 -5.32
N ARG A 160 -10.19 23.80 -6.01
CA ARG A 160 -9.25 22.68 -6.13
C ARG A 160 -8.71 22.25 -4.77
N SER A 161 -8.49 23.20 -3.85
CA SER A 161 -8.05 22.91 -2.48
C SER A 161 -9.09 22.09 -1.72
N PHE A 162 -10.37 22.39 -1.88
CA PHE A 162 -11.45 21.58 -1.31
C PHE A 162 -11.49 20.17 -1.92
N LEU A 163 -11.39 20.05 -3.25
CA LEU A 163 -11.34 18.75 -3.91
C LEU A 163 -10.14 17.90 -3.45
N MET A 164 -8.97 18.51 -3.28
CA MET A 164 -7.78 17.84 -2.75
C MET A 164 -8.03 17.27 -1.34
N LYS A 165 -8.75 17.99 -0.46
CA LYS A 165 -9.12 17.46 0.87
C LYS A 165 -9.97 16.20 0.77
N ILE A 166 -10.90 16.13 -0.19
CA ILE A 166 -11.71 14.92 -0.42
C ILE A 166 -10.80 13.76 -0.86
N LEU A 167 -9.82 14.01 -1.74
CA LEU A 167 -8.84 12.98 -2.14
C LEU A 167 -8.02 12.47 -0.94
N PHE A 168 -7.60 13.37 -0.04
CA PHE A 168 -6.93 13.00 1.19
C PHE A 168 -7.83 12.18 2.13
N ILE A 169 -9.10 12.54 2.27
CA ILE A 169 -10.07 11.77 3.07
C ILE A 169 -10.24 10.36 2.50
N CYS A 170 -10.35 10.22 1.17
CA CYS A 170 -10.43 8.90 0.53
C CYS A 170 -9.22 8.03 0.88
N ARG A 171 -7.99 8.60 0.77
CA ARG A 171 -6.74 7.92 1.15
C ARG A 171 -6.64 7.63 2.66
N LEU A 172 -7.18 8.53 3.49
CA LEU A 172 -7.21 8.37 4.94
C LEU A 172 -8.11 7.19 5.33
N ILE A 173 -9.29 7.09 4.74
CA ILE A 173 -10.20 5.95 4.97
C ILE A 173 -9.56 4.66 4.46
N SER A 174 -9.11 4.64 3.20
CA SER A 174 -8.39 3.51 2.61
C SER A 174 -7.23 4.03 1.74
N PRO A 175 -5.98 3.60 1.96
CA PRO A 175 -5.62 2.47 2.82
C PRO A 175 -5.34 2.82 4.28
N VAL A 176 -5.12 4.09 4.65
CA VAL A 176 -4.45 4.44 5.92
C VAL A 176 -5.13 3.85 7.17
N ILE A 177 -6.40 4.18 7.42
CA ILE A 177 -7.13 3.70 8.60
C ILE A 177 -7.28 2.17 8.55
N LEU A 178 -7.58 1.57 7.40
CA LEU A 178 -7.68 0.11 7.28
C LEU A 178 -6.37 -0.59 7.66
N LEU A 179 -5.24 -0.03 7.24
CA LEU A 179 -3.91 -0.56 7.59
C LEU A 179 -3.59 -0.34 9.07
N VAL A 180 -3.91 0.82 9.65
CA VAL A 180 -3.75 1.05 11.11
C VAL A 180 -4.56 0.03 11.90
N ILE A 181 -5.81 -0.22 11.51
CA ILE A 181 -6.68 -1.21 12.16
C ILE A 181 -6.04 -2.61 12.04
N GLY A 182 -5.61 -3.01 10.83
CA GLY A 182 -4.93 -4.29 10.61
C GLY A 182 -3.68 -4.44 11.47
N ALA A 183 -2.78 -3.46 11.44
CA ALA A 183 -1.55 -3.45 12.22
C ALA A 183 -1.83 -3.55 13.74
N THR A 184 -2.85 -2.84 14.21
CA THR A 184 -3.27 -2.87 15.63
C THR A 184 -3.79 -4.26 16.00
N ILE A 185 -4.62 -4.86 15.15
CA ILE A 185 -5.15 -6.22 15.34
C ILE A 185 -3.99 -7.23 15.44
N ALA A 186 -3.03 -7.17 14.51
CA ALA A 186 -1.86 -8.05 14.54
C ALA A 186 -1.05 -7.89 15.82
N LEU A 187 -0.78 -6.66 16.24
CA LEU A 187 0.02 -6.39 17.44
C LEU A 187 -0.66 -6.89 18.71
N VAL A 188 -1.95 -6.54 18.90
CA VAL A 188 -2.74 -7.01 20.04
C VAL A 188 -2.79 -8.53 20.05
N ARG A 189 -3.00 -9.16 18.88
CA ARG A 189 -3.04 -10.62 18.78
C ARG A 189 -1.69 -11.27 19.05
N ALA A 190 -0.58 -10.64 18.69
CA ALA A 190 0.75 -11.16 18.98
C ALA A 190 1.01 -11.21 20.50
N VAL A 191 0.61 -10.17 21.23
CA VAL A 191 0.77 -10.08 22.69
C VAL A 191 -0.19 -11.04 23.41
N THR A 192 -1.39 -11.22 22.87
CA THR A 192 -2.45 -12.08 23.46
C THR A 192 -2.54 -13.46 22.81
N TYR A 193 -1.45 -13.94 22.20
CA TYR A 193 -1.47 -15.18 21.44
C TYR A 193 -1.67 -16.39 22.39
N PRO A 194 -2.68 -17.25 22.16
CA PRO A 194 -3.00 -18.36 23.09
C PRO A 194 -1.84 -19.34 23.26
N LEU A 195 -1.60 -19.78 24.49
CA LEU A 195 -0.50 -20.70 24.82
C LEU A 195 -0.61 -22.03 24.07
N ASP A 196 -1.80 -22.61 23.96
CA ASP A 196 -2.03 -23.88 23.25
C ASP A 196 -1.68 -23.76 21.76
N ARG A 197 -2.01 -22.62 21.14
CA ARG A 197 -1.63 -22.34 19.75
C ARG A 197 -0.14 -22.06 19.60
N LYS A 198 0.51 -21.55 20.65
CA LYS A 198 1.96 -21.29 20.65
C LYS A 198 2.77 -22.58 20.64
N GLN A 199 2.24 -23.67 21.21
CA GLN A 199 2.85 -25.00 21.13
C GLN A 199 2.90 -25.53 19.69
N LEU A 200 1.87 -25.23 18.88
CA LEU A 200 1.81 -25.64 17.48
C LEU A 200 2.50 -24.66 16.53
N TYR A 201 2.37 -23.36 16.81
CA TYR A 201 2.81 -22.26 15.93
C TYR A 201 3.63 -21.22 16.72
N SER A 202 4.79 -21.62 17.23
CA SER A 202 5.63 -20.82 18.12
C SER A 202 6.15 -19.52 17.50
N ASN A 203 6.28 -19.44 16.18
CA ASN A 203 6.70 -18.23 15.47
C ASN A 203 5.57 -17.27 15.13
N MET A 204 4.30 -17.65 15.30
CA MET A 204 3.17 -16.80 14.91
C MET A 204 3.16 -15.42 15.59
N PRO A 205 3.46 -15.27 16.89
CA PRO A 205 3.55 -13.95 17.51
C PRO A 205 4.59 -13.05 16.83
N LYS A 206 5.76 -13.61 16.49
CA LYS A 206 6.83 -12.87 15.80
C LYS A 206 6.39 -12.44 14.40
N LYS A 207 5.70 -13.31 13.66
CA LYS A 207 5.12 -12.97 12.35
C LYS A 207 4.12 -11.82 12.44
N LEU A 208 3.23 -11.86 13.44
CA LEU A 208 2.24 -10.82 13.68
C LEU A 208 2.89 -9.48 14.06
N ILE A 209 3.93 -9.49 14.90
CA ILE A 209 4.70 -8.27 15.22
C ILE A 209 5.35 -7.69 13.97
N LEU A 210 6.05 -8.51 13.19
CA LEU A 210 6.73 -8.06 11.98
C LEU A 210 5.73 -7.49 10.95
N SER A 211 4.60 -8.18 10.73
CA SER A 211 3.56 -7.70 9.82
C SER A 211 2.90 -6.40 10.34
N SER A 212 2.68 -6.29 11.65
CA SER A 212 2.19 -5.06 12.27
C SER A 212 3.15 -3.88 12.05
N ILE A 213 4.45 -4.08 12.31
CA ILE A 213 5.48 -3.05 12.09
C ILE A 213 5.50 -2.63 10.62
N GLY A 214 5.56 -3.58 9.69
CA GLY A 214 5.57 -3.28 8.26
C GLY A 214 4.33 -2.49 7.82
N THR A 215 3.15 -2.89 8.30
CA THR A 215 1.89 -2.23 8.01
C THR A 215 1.82 -0.81 8.60
N TYR A 216 2.29 -0.61 9.83
CA TYR A 216 2.41 0.74 10.41
C TYR A 216 3.39 1.61 9.66
N CYS A 217 4.56 1.09 9.26
CA CYS A 217 5.55 1.85 8.48
C CYS A 217 4.93 2.45 7.22
N PHE A 218 4.17 1.66 6.45
CA PHE A 218 3.53 2.19 5.26
C PHE A 218 2.39 3.17 5.60
N SER A 219 1.49 2.81 6.52
CA SER A 219 0.34 3.66 6.85
C SER A 219 0.75 5.02 7.43
N LEU A 220 1.70 5.04 8.35
CA LEU A 220 2.23 6.27 8.94
C LEU A 220 3.02 7.09 7.92
N SER A 221 3.74 6.45 6.99
CA SER A 221 4.41 7.19 5.90
C SER A 221 3.39 7.96 5.04
N MET A 222 2.24 7.33 4.72
CA MET A 222 1.18 7.99 3.97
C MET A 222 0.56 9.16 4.74
N LEU A 223 0.32 8.94 6.03
CA LEU A 223 -0.23 9.94 6.92
C LEU A 223 0.70 11.15 7.02
N CYS A 224 1.97 10.94 7.32
CA CYS A 224 2.98 12.00 7.44
C CYS A 224 3.07 12.86 6.17
N VAL A 225 3.09 12.25 4.98
CA VAL A 225 3.12 13.00 3.72
C VAL A 225 1.86 13.86 3.55
N GLY A 226 0.68 13.33 3.89
CA GLY A 226 -0.57 14.10 3.88
C GLY A 226 -0.56 15.28 4.85
N PHE A 227 -0.09 15.06 6.08
CA PHE A 227 0.02 16.11 7.10
C PHE A 227 1.01 17.21 6.69
N ILE A 228 2.18 16.85 6.14
CA ILE A 228 3.16 17.81 5.65
C ILE A 228 2.54 18.74 4.61
N TRP A 229 1.73 18.19 3.69
CA TRP A 229 1.05 19.04 2.72
C TRP A 229 -0.02 19.93 3.36
N ILE A 230 -0.87 19.40 4.24
CA ILE A 230 -1.96 20.18 4.85
C ILE A 230 -1.43 21.33 5.71
N PHE A 231 -0.42 21.08 6.54
CA PHE A 231 0.04 22.02 7.56
C PHE A 231 1.26 22.84 7.13
N VAL A 232 2.20 22.23 6.41
CA VAL A 232 3.47 22.86 6.00
C VAL A 232 3.42 23.35 4.55
N ARG A 233 2.38 22.96 3.79
CA ARG A 233 2.18 23.34 2.37
C ARG A 233 3.35 22.96 1.45
N VAL A 234 4.13 21.94 1.82
CA VAL A 234 5.22 21.44 0.98
C VAL A 234 4.65 20.47 -0.06
N PRO A 235 4.76 20.76 -1.37
CA PRO A 235 4.29 19.85 -2.42
C PRO A 235 5.23 18.65 -2.60
N ASN A 236 4.71 17.58 -3.22
CA ASN A 236 5.50 16.49 -3.81
C ASN A 236 6.49 15.73 -2.91
N GLN A 237 6.03 15.20 -1.77
CA GLN A 237 6.85 14.33 -0.91
C GLN A 237 6.69 12.83 -1.26
N TRP A 238 6.75 12.50 -2.56
CA TRP A 238 6.51 11.12 -3.03
C TRP A 238 7.52 10.11 -2.47
N TRP A 239 8.73 10.56 -2.17
CA TRP A 239 9.79 9.73 -1.60
C TRP A 239 9.40 9.12 -0.24
N GLY A 240 8.58 9.81 0.57
CA GLY A 240 8.12 9.32 1.86
C GLY A 240 7.31 8.03 1.73
N TYR A 241 6.45 7.95 0.71
CA TYR A 241 5.71 6.73 0.38
C TYR A 241 6.62 5.57 0.02
N TYR A 242 7.70 5.83 -0.74
CA TYR A 242 8.61 4.78 -1.16
C TYR A 242 9.45 4.25 0.00
N VAL A 243 9.95 5.12 0.88
CA VAL A 243 10.67 4.69 2.09
C VAL A 243 9.76 3.84 2.97
N GLY A 244 8.52 4.28 3.21
CA GLY A 244 7.53 3.48 3.95
C GLY A 244 7.23 2.14 3.29
N ALA A 245 7.12 2.12 1.96
CA ALA A 245 6.90 0.88 1.19
C ALA A 245 8.10 -0.08 1.27
N PHE A 246 9.34 0.42 1.21
CA PHE A 246 10.54 -0.39 1.36
C PHE A 246 10.62 -1.03 2.75
N LEU A 247 10.39 -0.25 3.80
CA LEU A 247 10.37 -0.77 5.17
C LEU A 247 9.25 -1.81 5.34
N ALA A 248 8.05 -1.52 4.84
CA ALA A 248 6.95 -2.47 4.85
C ALA A 248 7.31 -3.77 4.12
N GLY A 249 7.90 -3.67 2.93
CA GLY A 249 8.33 -4.83 2.15
C GLY A 249 9.38 -5.67 2.87
N PHE A 250 10.33 -5.04 3.55
CA PHE A 250 11.35 -5.73 4.36
C PHE A 250 10.72 -6.51 5.52
N PHE A 251 9.87 -5.86 6.33
CA PHE A 251 9.24 -6.51 7.48
C PHE A 251 8.24 -7.59 7.06
N GLU A 252 7.49 -7.39 5.99
CA GLU A 252 6.59 -8.41 5.44
C GLU A 252 7.36 -9.59 4.85
N ALA A 253 8.45 -9.35 4.11
CA ALA A 253 9.33 -10.42 3.64
C ALA A 253 9.86 -11.27 4.79
N TRP A 254 10.30 -10.62 5.87
CA TRP A 254 10.78 -11.30 7.07
C TRP A 254 9.66 -12.09 7.77
N SER A 255 8.47 -11.50 7.91
CA SER A 255 7.33 -12.19 8.51
C SER A 255 6.95 -13.46 7.74
N ILE A 256 6.88 -13.34 6.41
CA ILE A 256 6.44 -14.43 5.55
C ILE A 256 7.51 -15.53 5.44
N SER A 257 8.80 -15.18 5.46
CA SER A 257 9.89 -16.16 5.36
C SER A 257 9.96 -17.08 6.59
N LEU A 258 9.61 -16.57 7.78
CA LEU A 258 9.64 -17.38 9.00
C LEU A 258 8.78 -18.66 8.85
N PRO A 259 9.24 -19.81 9.36
CA PRO A 259 8.39 -20.99 9.50
C PRO A 259 7.32 -20.75 10.57
N LEU A 260 6.27 -21.56 10.60
CA LEU A 260 5.19 -21.41 11.58
C LEU A 260 5.60 -21.89 12.99
N ARG A 261 6.49 -22.88 13.05
CA ARG A 261 7.12 -23.42 14.25
C ARG A 261 8.63 -23.18 14.16
N LYS A 262 9.31 -22.94 15.28
CA LYS A 262 10.77 -22.83 15.31
C LYS A 262 11.41 -24.18 15.07
N GLU A 263 12.60 -24.17 14.47
CA GLU A 263 13.40 -25.39 14.27
C GLU A 263 13.85 -26.00 15.60
N GLU A 264 14.11 -25.17 16.61
CA GLU A 264 14.44 -25.60 17.99
C GLU A 264 13.29 -26.36 18.69
N ASP A 265 12.07 -26.23 18.18
CA ASP A 265 10.89 -26.90 18.73
C ASP A 265 10.56 -28.21 17.96
N LEU A 266 11.32 -28.58 16.93
CA LEU A 266 11.16 -29.83 16.14
C LEU A 266 12.00 -30.96 16.74
#